data_AF-A0A523AWD1-F1
#
_entry.id   AF-A0A523AWD1-F1
#
_cell.length_a   1.000
_cell.length_b   1.000
_cell.length_c   1.000
_cell.angle_alpha   90.00
_cell.angle_beta   90.00
_cell.angle_gamma   90.00
#
_symmetry.space_group_name_H-M   'P 1'
#
loop_
_entity.id
_entity.type
_entity.pdbx_description
1 polymer ?
#
loop_
_entity_poly.entity_id
_entity_poly.type
_entity_poly.pdbx_seq_one_letter_code
_entity_poly.pdbx_strand_id
1 'polypeptide(L)'
;MEEKPKKKTSCPNCGSVKLVRDYEHGELVCAGCGYVIAERIMDLGPEWRAFDQEQRDKRGRVGAPMTFSVDYSEPIILEKEGKVMILPIGEWVDSVLEESEEVRREGEVEMAPVRGYRTVVFDEDYKMKWAPISHVTRHPVSDPLYEVELEGGRKVRVTGAHSLYTVRE
;
A
#
# COMPACT_ATOMS: atom_id res chain seq x y z
N MET A 1 28.77 10.16 -7.24
CA MET A 1 28.90 8.82 -6.60
C MET A 1 28.24 8.94 -5.24
N GLU A 2 27.00 8.49 -5.09
CA GLU A 2 26.32 8.47 -3.80
C GLU A 2 26.62 7.14 -3.09
N GLU A 3 27.17 7.24 -1.89
CA GLU A 3 27.52 6.09 -1.03
C GLU A 3 26.24 5.38 -0.55
N LYS A 4 26.15 4.07 -0.79
CA LYS A 4 25.06 3.22 -0.27
C LYS A 4 25.19 3.08 1.26
N PRO A 5 24.11 3.28 2.04
CA PRO A 5 24.17 3.16 3.50
C PRO A 5 24.50 1.71 3.92
N LYS A 6 25.56 1.55 4.71
CA LYS A 6 26.02 0.25 5.23
C LYS A 6 25.00 -0.31 6.23
N LYS A 7 24.40 -1.47 5.93
CA LYS A 7 23.52 -2.20 6.86
C LYS A 7 24.34 -2.68 8.07
N LYS A 8 23.99 -2.25 9.28
CA LYS A 8 24.59 -2.78 10.52
C LYS A 8 24.07 -4.22 10.75
N THR A 9 24.98 -5.19 10.81
CA THR A 9 24.68 -6.64 10.90
C THR A 9 24.69 -7.20 12.33
N SER A 10 24.92 -6.36 13.36
CA SER A 10 24.98 -6.79 14.76
C SER A 10 24.42 -5.74 15.72
N CYS A 11 23.91 -6.20 16.86
CA CYS A 11 23.41 -5.36 17.93
C CYS A 11 24.57 -4.60 18.61
N PRO A 12 24.50 -3.27 18.73
CA PRO A 12 25.54 -2.47 19.37
C PRO A 12 25.60 -2.66 20.89
N ASN A 13 24.54 -3.20 21.51
CA ASN A 13 24.45 -3.38 22.97
C ASN A 13 25.06 -4.71 23.44
N CYS A 14 24.70 -5.83 22.80
CA CYS A 14 25.13 -7.16 23.24
C CYS A 14 25.95 -7.94 22.18
N GLY A 15 26.21 -7.35 21.02
CA GLY A 15 26.94 -8.00 19.92
C GLY A 15 26.17 -9.09 19.18
N SER A 16 24.93 -9.40 19.58
CA SER A 16 24.11 -10.43 18.93
C SER A 16 23.75 -10.05 17.49
N VAL A 17 23.82 -11.02 16.58
CA VAL A 17 23.39 -10.89 15.18
C VAL A 17 21.90 -11.21 14.98
N LYS A 18 21.22 -11.69 16.02
CA LYS A 18 19.79 -12.00 15.97
C LYS A 18 18.98 -10.72 16.17
N LEU A 19 18.68 -10.06 15.06
CA LEU A 19 17.85 -8.87 14.99
C LEU A 19 16.47 -9.27 14.46
N VAL A 20 15.42 -8.94 15.19
CA VAL A 20 14.01 -9.22 14.86
C VAL A 20 13.35 -7.89 14.54
N ARG A 21 12.56 -7.87 13.47
CA ARG A 21 11.72 -6.71 13.15
C ARG A 21 10.38 -6.87 13.82
N ASP A 22 10.01 -5.86 14.59
CA ASP A 22 8.68 -5.70 15.14
C ASP A 22 7.87 -4.83 14.17
N TYR A 23 6.95 -5.48 13.44
CA TYR A 23 6.16 -4.82 12.40
C TYR A 23 5.00 -4.01 12.98
N GLU A 24 4.54 -4.31 14.19
CA GLU A 24 3.48 -3.57 14.87
C GLU A 24 3.96 -2.19 15.34
N HIS A 25 5.26 -2.09 15.66
CA HIS A 25 5.89 -0.86 16.15
C HIS A 25 6.84 -0.21 15.14
N GLY A 26 7.20 -0.91 14.05
CA GLY A 26 8.16 -0.42 13.06
C GLY A 26 9.59 -0.35 13.62
N GLU A 27 9.99 -1.37 14.38
CA GLU A 27 11.26 -1.39 15.12
C GLU A 27 12.15 -2.55 14.69
N LEU A 28 13.47 -2.37 14.80
CA LEU A 28 14.46 -3.43 14.69
C LEU A 28 15.01 -3.71 16.09
N VAL A 29 14.54 -4.77 16.71
CA VAL A 29 14.84 -5.14 18.09
C VAL A 29 15.84 -6.29 18.11
N CYS A 30 16.82 -6.24 19.01
CA CYS A 30 17.69 -7.38 19.23
C CYS A 30 16.98 -8.47 20.04
N ALA A 31 16.79 -9.65 19.47
CA ALA A 31 16.18 -10.79 20.18
C ALA A 31 17.07 -11.36 21.30
N GLY A 32 18.34 -10.93 21.38
CA GLY A 32 19.27 -11.37 22.44
C GLY A 32 19.25 -10.51 23.70
N CYS A 33 18.83 -9.24 23.62
CA CYS A 33 18.86 -8.34 24.78
C CYS A 33 17.70 -7.33 24.84
N GLY A 34 16.77 -7.36 23.88
CA GLY A 34 15.64 -6.42 23.81
C GLY A 34 16.02 -5.00 23.35
N TYR A 35 17.27 -4.76 22.99
CA TYR A 35 17.71 -3.42 22.58
C TYR A 35 17.11 -3.03 21.22
N VAL A 36 16.43 -1.89 21.17
CA VAL A 36 15.90 -1.28 19.94
C VAL A 36 17.05 -0.62 19.19
N ILE A 37 17.39 -1.18 18.02
CA ILE A 37 18.53 -0.74 17.19
C ILE A 37 18.13 0.40 16.26
N ALA A 38 16.87 0.38 15.82
CA ALA A 38 16.26 1.43 15.02
C ALA A 38 14.75 1.39 15.24
N GLU A 39 14.15 2.58 15.30
CA GLU A 39 12.73 2.86 15.48
C GLU A 39 12.22 3.65 14.26
N ARG A 40 10.90 3.71 14.06
CA ARG A 40 10.27 4.38 12.89
C ARG A 40 10.74 3.80 11.53
N ILE A 41 11.04 2.51 11.51
CA ILE A 41 11.33 1.78 10.28
C ILE A 41 10.00 1.61 9.54
N MET A 42 9.79 2.43 8.52
CA MET A 42 8.71 2.23 7.58
C MET A 42 8.87 0.85 6.94
N ASP A 43 7.83 0.03 7.01
CA ASP A 43 7.82 -1.23 6.27
C ASP A 43 7.60 -0.94 4.79
N LEU A 44 8.71 -0.61 4.12
CA LEU A 44 8.82 -0.55 2.67
C LEU A 44 8.94 -1.99 2.11
N GLY A 45 8.07 -2.87 2.61
CA GLY A 45 7.99 -4.26 2.23
C GLY A 45 7.75 -4.45 0.73
N PRO A 46 7.78 -5.71 0.25
CA PRO A 46 7.90 -6.09 -1.18
C PRO A 46 6.89 -5.43 -2.14
N GLU A 47 5.82 -4.84 -1.63
CA GLU A 47 4.79 -4.16 -2.39
C GLU A 47 5.30 -2.95 -3.20
N TRP A 48 6.37 -2.28 -2.74
CA TRP A 48 6.90 -1.06 -3.37
C TRP A 48 7.97 -1.30 -4.46
N ARG A 49 8.42 -2.53 -4.68
CA ARG A 49 9.44 -2.88 -5.71
C ARG A 49 8.94 -3.82 -6.79
N ALA A 50 7.76 -3.57 -7.33
CA ALA A 50 7.36 -4.18 -8.60
C ALA A 50 7.21 -3.11 -9.67
N PHE A 51 8.34 -2.66 -10.19
CA PHE A 51 8.39 -1.81 -11.39
C PHE A 51 8.09 -2.60 -12.68
N ASP A 52 7.81 -3.90 -12.60
CA ASP A 52 7.38 -4.74 -13.72
C ASP A 52 6.64 -6.01 -13.23
N GLN A 53 5.51 -6.36 -13.85
CA GLN A 53 4.69 -7.53 -13.49
C GLN A 53 5.44 -8.86 -13.67
N GLU A 54 6.41 -8.97 -14.57
CA GLU A 54 7.12 -10.23 -14.83
C GLU A 54 8.00 -10.69 -13.64
N GLN A 55 8.46 -9.75 -12.80
CA GLN A 55 9.19 -10.06 -11.57
C GLN A 55 8.26 -10.44 -10.40
N ARG A 56 7.03 -9.90 -10.34
CA ARG A 56 6.03 -10.27 -9.33
C ARG A 56 5.52 -11.70 -9.56
N ASP A 57 5.24 -12.03 -10.82
CA ASP A 57 4.73 -13.34 -11.25
C ASP A 57 5.72 -14.49 -10.94
N LYS A 58 7.03 -14.27 -11.13
CA LYS A 58 8.06 -15.31 -10.93
C LYS A 58 8.50 -15.53 -9.48
N ARG A 59 8.17 -14.65 -8.52
CA ARG A 59 8.71 -14.72 -7.14
C ARG A 59 7.69 -14.63 -6.00
N GLY A 60 6.43 -14.32 -6.25
CA GLY A 60 5.40 -14.29 -5.22
C GLY A 60 4.87 -15.69 -4.88
N ARG A 61 5.25 -16.26 -3.74
CA ARG A 61 4.51 -17.38 -3.09
C ARG A 61 3.30 -16.89 -2.29
N VAL A 62 2.70 -15.78 -2.71
CA VAL A 62 1.52 -15.18 -2.09
C VAL A 62 0.62 -14.82 -3.25
N GLY A 63 -0.59 -15.40 -3.24
CA GLY A 63 -1.61 -15.15 -4.25
C GLY A 63 -2.00 -13.68 -4.31
N ALA A 64 -2.97 -13.37 -5.19
CA ALA A 64 -3.47 -12.03 -5.44
C ALA A 64 -3.69 -11.24 -4.12
N PRO A 65 -3.39 -9.92 -4.10
CA PRO A 65 -3.49 -9.09 -2.90
C PRO A 65 -4.95 -8.99 -2.43
N MET A 66 -5.37 -9.97 -1.62
CA MET A 66 -6.68 -10.00 -0.97
C MET A 66 -6.74 -9.15 0.30
N THR A 67 -5.68 -8.39 0.61
CA THR A 67 -5.44 -7.82 1.96
C THR A 67 -5.56 -6.29 2.05
N PHE A 68 -5.74 -5.54 0.97
CA PHE A 68 -5.85 -4.07 1.05
C PHE A 68 -6.99 -3.54 0.17
N SER A 69 -8.13 -3.24 0.79
CA SER A 69 -9.36 -2.84 0.07
C SER A 69 -9.99 -1.60 0.70
N VAL A 70 -10.58 -0.77 -0.14
CA VAL A 70 -11.32 0.44 0.24
C VAL A 70 -12.80 0.25 -0.07
N ASP A 71 -13.67 0.86 0.74
CA ASP A 71 -15.12 0.79 0.52
C ASP A 71 -15.52 1.43 -0.82
N TYR A 72 -16.60 0.92 -1.40
CA TYR A 72 -17.13 1.35 -2.70
C TYR A 72 -17.36 2.87 -2.78
N SER A 73 -17.88 3.45 -1.70
CA SER A 73 -18.29 4.86 -1.66
C SER A 73 -17.16 5.83 -1.37
N GLU A 74 -15.94 5.34 -1.08
CA GLU A 74 -14.82 6.20 -0.73
C GLU A 74 -14.42 7.08 -1.91
N PRO A 75 -14.34 8.41 -1.74
CA PRO A 75 -13.99 9.31 -2.81
C PRO A 75 -12.49 9.21 -3.13
N ILE A 76 -12.17 9.15 -4.42
CA ILE A 76 -10.79 9.19 -4.92
C ILE A 76 -10.58 10.39 -5.82
N ILE A 77 -9.35 10.92 -5.82
CA ILE A 77 -8.93 12.01 -6.70
C ILE A 77 -8.29 11.40 -7.94
N LEU A 78 -8.87 11.68 -9.10
CA LEU A 78 -8.38 11.22 -10.38
C LEU A 78 -8.04 12.41 -11.27
N GLU A 79 -7.07 12.22 -12.15
CA GLU A 79 -6.78 13.13 -13.23
C GLU A 79 -6.67 12.34 -14.55
N LYS A 80 -7.29 12.88 -15.60
CA LYS A 80 -7.19 12.37 -16.97
C LYS A 80 -7.18 13.56 -17.94
N GLU A 81 -6.20 13.62 -18.83
CA GLU A 81 -6.11 14.63 -19.90
C GLU A 81 -6.21 16.09 -19.38
N GLY A 82 -5.63 16.38 -18.23
CA GLY A 82 -5.66 17.69 -17.57
C GLY A 82 -6.91 17.96 -16.73
N LYS A 83 -7.90 17.06 -16.73
CA LYS A 83 -9.14 17.21 -15.97
C LYS A 83 -9.07 16.43 -14.66
N VAL A 84 -9.26 17.14 -13.55
CA VAL A 84 -9.34 16.56 -12.21
C VAL A 84 -10.80 16.20 -11.88
N MET A 85 -11.00 15.03 -11.29
CA MET A 85 -12.31 14.48 -10.92
C MET A 85 -12.22 13.88 -9.51
N ILE A 86 -13.30 14.02 -8.75
CA ILE A 86 -13.47 13.37 -7.44
C ILE A 86 -14.78 12.61 -7.50
N LEU A 87 -14.71 11.29 -7.35
CA LEU A 87 -15.85 10.38 -7.43
C LEU A 87 -15.63 9.15 -6.55
N PRO A 88 -16.70 8.43 -6.19
CA PRO A 88 -16.58 7.13 -5.54
C PRO A 88 -15.68 6.17 -6.32
N ILE A 89 -14.75 5.52 -5.62
CA ILE A 89 -13.83 4.57 -6.24
C ILE A 89 -14.56 3.39 -6.86
N GLY A 90 -15.64 2.93 -6.23
CA GLY A 90 -16.45 1.82 -6.72
C GLY A 90 -17.05 2.10 -8.09
N GLU A 91 -17.71 3.24 -8.26
CA GLU A 91 -18.31 3.65 -9.54
C GLU A 91 -17.24 3.74 -10.64
N TRP A 92 -16.06 4.28 -10.30
CA TRP A 92 -14.97 4.38 -11.24
C TRP A 92 -14.38 3.01 -11.62
N VAL A 93 -14.12 2.15 -10.63
CA VAL A 93 -13.59 0.80 -10.85
C VAL A 93 -14.55 -0.04 -11.69
N ASP A 94 -15.85 0.05 -11.41
CA ASP A 94 -16.89 -0.61 -12.20
C ASP A 94 -16.83 -0.15 -13.66
N SER A 95 -16.80 1.17 -13.91
CA SER A 95 -16.70 1.70 -15.27
C SER A 95 -15.46 1.19 -16.03
N VAL A 96 -14.30 1.15 -15.36
CA VAL A 96 -13.06 0.63 -15.97
C VAL A 96 -13.17 -0.85 -16.30
N LEU A 97 -13.77 -1.65 -15.42
CA LEU A 97 -13.97 -3.08 -15.65
C LEU A 97 -14.97 -3.34 -16.78
N GLU A 98 -16.03 -2.53 -16.88
CA GLU A 98 -17.05 -2.64 -17.94
C GLU A 98 -16.53 -2.21 -19.31
N GLU A 99 -15.68 -1.18 -19.38
CA GLU A 99 -15.10 -0.66 -20.62
C GLU A 99 -13.89 -1.47 -21.11
N SER A 100 -13.24 -2.23 -20.25
CA SER A 100 -12.01 -2.95 -20.56
C SER A 100 -12.26 -4.27 -21.31
N GLU A 101 -11.62 -4.45 -22.46
CA GLU A 101 -11.57 -5.75 -23.15
C GLU A 101 -10.53 -6.72 -22.54
N GLU A 102 -9.67 -6.22 -21.65
CA GLU A 102 -8.51 -6.95 -21.09
C GLU A 102 -8.74 -7.38 -19.62
N VAL A 103 -9.99 -7.61 -19.21
CA VAL A 103 -10.30 -8.02 -17.82
C VAL A 103 -9.76 -9.42 -17.54
N ARG A 104 -8.93 -9.53 -16.50
CA ARG A 104 -8.42 -10.80 -15.97
C ARG A 104 -9.20 -11.19 -14.71
N ARG A 105 -9.46 -12.49 -14.55
CA ARG A 105 -10.14 -13.05 -13.38
C ARG A 105 -9.27 -14.12 -12.74
N GLU A 106 -8.95 -13.93 -11.47
CA GLU A 106 -8.16 -14.86 -10.65
C GLU A 106 -8.94 -15.18 -9.36
N GLY A 107 -9.61 -16.33 -9.35
CA GLY A 107 -10.54 -16.67 -8.26
C GLY A 107 -11.71 -15.69 -8.22
N GLU A 108 -11.87 -14.99 -7.09
CA GLU A 108 -12.92 -13.98 -6.87
C GLU A 108 -12.44 -12.55 -7.18
N VAL A 109 -11.20 -12.39 -7.66
CA VAL A 109 -10.61 -11.08 -7.98
C VAL A 109 -10.74 -10.79 -9.48
N GLU A 110 -11.27 -9.61 -9.81
CA GLU A 110 -11.29 -9.05 -11.16
C GLU A 110 -10.28 -7.92 -11.27
N MET A 111 -9.54 -7.88 -12.38
CA MET A 111 -8.50 -6.88 -12.63
C MET A 111 -8.57 -6.38 -14.06
N ALA A 112 -8.42 -5.07 -14.26
CA ALA A 112 -8.30 -4.47 -15.59
C ALA A 112 -7.14 -3.46 -15.63
N PRO A 113 -6.42 -3.36 -16.77
CA PRO A 113 -5.43 -2.32 -16.98
C PRO A 113 -6.10 -0.94 -17.12
N VAL A 114 -5.41 0.10 -16.66
CA VAL A 114 -5.83 1.49 -16.73
C VAL A 114 -4.85 2.26 -17.61
N ARG A 115 -5.37 3.13 -18.48
CA ARG A 115 -4.55 4.00 -19.34
C ARG A 115 -4.97 5.45 -19.19
N GLY A 116 -3.98 6.34 -19.08
CA GLY A 116 -4.18 7.79 -19.10
C GLY A 116 -4.73 8.41 -17.80
N TYR A 117 -4.94 7.61 -16.75
CA TYR A 117 -5.36 8.13 -15.44
C TYR A 117 -4.18 8.27 -14.49
N ARG A 118 -4.24 9.31 -13.64
CA ARG A 118 -3.34 9.57 -12.52
C ARG A 118 -4.13 9.77 -11.24
N THR A 119 -3.51 9.50 -10.10
CA THR A 119 -4.05 9.83 -8.76
C THR A 119 -2.99 10.53 -7.91
N VAL A 120 -3.42 11.08 -6.78
CA VAL A 120 -2.54 11.74 -5.83
C VAL A 120 -1.91 10.70 -4.91
N VAL A 121 -0.58 10.74 -4.78
CA VAL A 121 0.20 9.93 -3.83
C VAL A 121 1.10 10.84 -3.01
N PHE A 122 1.56 10.35 -1.86
CA PHE A 122 2.61 11.02 -1.08
C PHE A 122 3.98 10.41 -1.39
N ASP A 123 5.01 11.24 -1.46
CA ASP A 123 6.40 10.78 -1.51
C ASP A 123 7.02 10.63 -0.11
N GLU A 124 8.31 10.27 -0.07
CA GLU A 124 9.09 10.08 1.17
C GLU A 124 9.20 11.37 2.02
N ASP A 125 8.98 12.54 1.41
CA ASP A 125 8.98 13.85 2.07
C ASP A 125 7.56 14.32 2.44
N TYR A 126 6.55 13.44 2.36
CA TYR A 126 5.12 13.73 2.55
C TYR A 126 4.57 14.78 1.57
N LYS A 127 5.20 14.97 0.41
CA LYS A 127 4.71 15.87 -0.64
C LYS A 127 3.80 15.13 -1.59
N MET A 128 2.70 15.78 -1.96
CA MET A 128 1.76 15.26 -2.94
C MET A 128 2.38 15.26 -4.33
N LYS A 129 2.22 14.15 -5.05
CA LYS A 129 2.62 13.97 -6.46
C LYS A 129 1.54 13.24 -7.23
N TRP A 130 1.47 13.51 -8.53
CA TRP A 130 0.63 12.75 -9.45
C TRP A 130 1.37 11.48 -9.89
N ALA A 131 0.74 10.33 -9.68
CA ALA A 131 1.26 9.03 -10.11
C ALA A 131 0.29 8.34 -11.08
N PRO A 132 0.78 7.66 -12.13
CA PRO A 132 -0.06 6.92 -13.05
C PRO A 132 -0.72 5.72 -12.35
N ILE A 133 -1.98 5.46 -12.70
CA ILE A 133 -2.69 4.26 -12.27
C ILE A 133 -2.50 3.21 -13.35
N SER A 134 -1.98 2.04 -12.97
CA SER A 134 -1.70 0.96 -13.92
C SER A 134 -2.86 -0.02 -14.05
N HIS A 135 -3.54 -0.33 -12.94
CA HIS A 135 -4.60 -1.33 -12.88
C HIS A 135 -5.63 -0.96 -11.81
N VAL A 136 -6.86 -1.45 -11.99
CA VAL A 136 -7.88 -1.55 -10.94
C VAL A 136 -8.09 -3.00 -10.56
N THR A 137 -8.49 -3.23 -9.32
CA THR A 137 -8.87 -4.54 -8.82
C THR A 137 -10.17 -4.46 -8.03
N ARG A 138 -11.08 -5.40 -8.28
CA ARG A 138 -12.33 -5.59 -7.53
C ARG A 138 -12.36 -7.00 -6.97
N HIS A 139 -12.78 -7.16 -5.72
CA HIS A 139 -12.96 -8.46 -5.09
C HIS A 139 -14.06 -8.36 -4.02
N PRO A 140 -14.79 -9.46 -3.75
CA PRO A 140 -15.72 -9.50 -2.64
C PRO A 140 -14.94 -9.42 -1.32
N VAL A 141 -15.47 -8.65 -0.38
CA VAL A 141 -14.96 -8.56 0.99
C VAL A 141 -16.00 -9.17 1.91
N SER A 142 -15.57 -10.14 2.72
CA SER A 142 -16.39 -10.73 3.79
C SER A 142 -16.02 -10.19 5.18
N ASP A 143 -14.90 -9.47 5.29
CA ASP A 143 -14.46 -8.82 6.50
C ASP A 143 -15.36 -7.64 6.88
N PRO A 144 -15.55 -7.37 8.19
CA PRO A 144 -16.24 -6.18 8.63
C PRO A 144 -15.53 -4.92 8.12
N LEU A 145 -16.33 -3.95 7.65
CA LEU A 145 -15.86 -2.61 7.36
C LEU A 145 -15.75 -1.81 8.67
N TYR A 146 -14.65 -1.10 8.82
CA TYR A 146 -14.39 -0.20 9.94
C TYR A 146 -14.53 1.24 9.46
N GLU A 147 -15.33 2.05 10.16
CA GLU A 147 -15.36 3.50 9.95
C GLU A 147 -14.40 4.17 10.93
N VAL A 148 -13.45 4.94 10.40
CA VAL A 148 -12.55 5.77 11.19
C VAL A 148 -13.00 7.22 11.05
N GLU A 149 -13.40 7.82 12.17
CA GLU A 149 -13.74 9.25 12.27
C GLU A 149 -12.59 10.02 12.91
N LEU A 150 -12.08 11.04 12.22
CA LEU A 150 -11.05 11.94 12.72
C LEU A 150 -11.69 13.09 13.51
N GLU A 151 -10.97 13.68 14.46
CA GLU A 151 -11.43 14.86 15.23
C GLU A 151 -11.95 16.01 14.34
N GLY A 152 -11.38 16.16 13.14
CA GLY A 152 -11.84 17.13 12.15
C GLY A 152 -13.14 16.77 11.42
N GLY A 153 -13.88 15.74 11.86
CA GLY A 153 -15.15 15.29 11.28
C GLY A 153 -15.03 14.51 9.96
N ARG A 154 -13.81 14.25 9.50
CA ARG A 154 -13.56 13.42 8.31
C ARG A 154 -13.73 11.95 8.66
N LYS A 155 -14.42 11.19 7.80
CA LYS A 155 -14.67 9.76 7.96
C LYS A 155 -14.06 9.00 6.78
N VAL A 156 -13.57 7.79 7.04
CA VAL A 156 -13.09 6.85 6.02
C VAL A 156 -13.50 5.44 6.41
N ARG A 157 -14.01 4.64 5.45
CA ARG A 157 -14.39 3.24 5.66
C ARG A 157 -13.44 2.30 4.96
N VAL A 158 -12.86 1.37 5.72
CA VAL A 158 -11.83 0.44 5.22
C VAL A 158 -12.00 -0.97 5.77
N THR A 159 -11.39 -1.97 5.12
CA THR A 159 -11.30 -3.33 5.66
C THR A 159 -10.29 -3.41 6.80
N GLY A 160 -10.42 -4.39 7.70
CA GLY A 160 -9.53 -4.54 8.86
C GLY A 160 -8.04 -4.73 8.52
N ALA A 161 -7.74 -5.14 7.27
CA ALA A 161 -6.38 -5.29 6.79
C ALA A 161 -5.83 -4.02 6.08
N HIS A 162 -6.66 -3.00 5.86
CA HIS A 162 -6.25 -1.75 5.23
C HIS A 162 -5.49 -0.85 6.20
N SER A 163 -4.24 -0.51 5.86
CA SER A 163 -3.39 0.34 6.69
C SER A 163 -3.67 1.82 6.43
N LEU A 164 -3.93 2.59 7.49
CA LEU A 164 -4.00 4.05 7.44
C LEU A 164 -2.69 4.67 7.98
N TYR A 165 -2.31 5.83 7.45
CA TYR A 165 -1.16 6.57 7.98
C TYR A 165 -1.54 7.30 9.27
N THR A 166 -0.68 7.17 10.29
CA THR A 166 -0.78 7.93 11.54
C THR A 166 0.54 8.66 11.80
N VAL A 167 0.47 9.84 12.42
CA VAL A 167 1.65 10.52 12.95
C VAL A 167 1.80 10.06 14.41
N ARG A 168 2.91 9.39 14.74
CA ARG A 168 3.26 9.06 16.13
C ARG A 168 4.29 10.07 16.62
N GLU A 169 3.99 10.76 17.71
CA GLU A 169 4.93 11.63 18.44
C GLU A 169 6.03 10.80 19.11
#